data_AF-A0A8T6BKL3-F1
#
_entry.id   AF-A0A8T6BKL3-F1
#
_cell.length_a   1.000
_cell.length_b   1.000
_cell.length_c   1.000
_cell.angle_alpha   90.00
_cell.angle_beta   90.00
_cell.angle_gamma   90.00
#
_symmetry.space_group_name_H-M   'P 1'
#
loop_
_entity.id
_entity.type
_entity.pdbx_description
1 polymer ?
#
loop_
_entity_poly.entity_id
_entity_poly.type
_entity_poly.pdbx_seq_one_letter_code
_entity_poly.pdbx_strand_id
1 'polypeptide(L)'
;MIVKRPVSASLARAFFYIVLLSILSTGIALLTLASSLRDAEAINIAGSLRMQSYRLGYDLQSGSPQLNAHRQLFQQALHSPVLTNLNVWYVPEAVKTRYAHLNANWLEMNNRLSKGDLPWYQANINNYVNQIDLFVLALQHYAERKMLLVVAISLAGGIGIFTLVFFTLRR
;
A
#
# COMPACT_ATOMS: atom_id res chain seq x y z
N MET A 1 59.94 -12.09 -9.55
CA MET A 1 59.00 -11.22 -10.30
C MET A 1 57.62 -11.35 -9.65
N ILE A 2 57.05 -10.29 -9.06
CA ILE A 2 55.74 -10.37 -8.38
C ILE A 2 54.68 -9.80 -9.33
N VAL A 3 53.65 -10.58 -9.64
CA VAL A 3 52.52 -10.13 -10.47
C VAL A 3 51.63 -9.20 -9.63
N LYS A 4 51.64 -7.90 -9.96
CA LYS A 4 50.92 -6.87 -9.18
C LYS A 4 49.39 -6.97 -9.25
N ARG A 5 48.83 -7.63 -10.28
CA ARG A 5 47.38 -7.84 -10.47
C ARG A 5 47.09 -9.19 -11.14
N PRO A 6 46.90 -10.27 -10.37
CA PRO A 6 46.51 -11.57 -10.92
C PRO A 6 45.12 -11.51 -11.56
N VAL A 7 44.95 -12.14 -12.72
CA VAL A 7 43.66 -12.24 -13.43
C VAL A 7 42.59 -12.88 -12.54
N SER A 8 42.96 -13.92 -11.78
CA SER A 8 42.07 -14.60 -10.83
C SER A 8 41.48 -13.66 -9.77
N ALA A 9 42.29 -12.75 -9.21
CA ALA A 9 41.83 -11.78 -8.21
C ALA A 9 40.91 -10.71 -8.82
N SER A 10 41.13 -10.34 -10.09
CA SER A 10 40.25 -9.40 -10.81
C SER A 10 38.90 -10.05 -11.14
N LEU A 11 38.90 -11.28 -11.65
CA LEU A 11 37.70 -12.04 -11.94
C LEU A 11 36.89 -12.33 -10.68
N ALA A 12 37.53 -12.79 -9.60
CA ALA A 12 36.85 -13.05 -8.33
C ALA A 12 36.14 -11.80 -7.78
N ARG A 13 36.77 -10.63 -7.90
CA ARG A 13 36.16 -9.35 -7.49
C ARG A 13 34.97 -8.96 -8.37
N ALA A 14 35.07 -9.15 -9.68
CA ALA A 14 33.97 -8.90 -10.60
C ALA A 14 32.77 -9.82 -10.30
N PHE A 15 33.03 -11.12 -10.14
CA PHE A 15 31.99 -12.09 -9.75
C PHE A 15 31.35 -11.75 -8.42
N PHE A 16 32.14 -11.37 -7.41
CA PHE A 16 31.60 -10.92 -6.12
C PHE A 16 30.62 -9.76 -6.29
N TYR A 17 30.98 -8.71 -7.04
CA TYR A 17 30.08 -7.58 -7.26
C TYR A 17 28.85 -7.93 -8.09
N ILE A 18 28.97 -8.82 -9.09
CA ILE A 18 27.83 -9.32 -9.86
C ILE A 18 26.84 -10.04 -8.95
N VAL A 19 27.33 -10.97 -8.14
CA VAL A 19 26.50 -11.73 -7.19
C VAL A 19 25.88 -10.80 -6.16
N LEU A 20 26.65 -9.86 -5.61
CA LEU A 20 26.14 -8.89 -4.64
C LEU A 20 25.03 -8.01 -5.24
N LEU A 21 25.23 -7.46 -6.44
CA LEU A 21 24.21 -6.68 -7.15
C LEU A 21 22.95 -7.50 -7.43
N SER A 22 23.11 -8.76 -7.83
CA SER A 22 21.99 -9.67 -8.06
C SER A 22 21.22 -9.96 -6.78
N ILE A 23 21.90 -10.25 -5.66
CA ILE A 23 21.23 -10.53 -4.38
C ILE A 23 20.50 -9.29 -3.89
N LEU A 24 21.11 -8.11 -3.97
CA LEU A 24 20.48 -6.86 -3.51
C LEU A 24 19.27 -6.49 -4.36
N SER A 25 19.36 -6.55 -5.69
CA SER A 25 18.23 -6.21 -6.58
C SER A 25 17.08 -7.20 -6.41
N THR A 26 17.36 -8.50 -6.40
CA THR A 26 16.35 -9.54 -6.18
C THR A 26 15.76 -9.47 -4.77
N GLY A 27 16.59 -9.22 -3.75
CA GLY A 27 16.13 -9.08 -2.37
C GLY A 27 15.15 -7.92 -2.20
N ILE A 28 15.46 -6.75 -2.77
CA ILE A 28 14.55 -5.59 -2.75
C ILE A 28 13.25 -5.89 -3.51
N ALA A 29 13.33 -6.55 -4.67
CA ALA A 29 12.16 -6.94 -5.45
C ALA A 29 11.23 -7.87 -4.65
N LEU A 30 11.79 -8.90 -4.02
CA LEU A 30 11.04 -9.87 -3.22
C LEU A 30 10.42 -9.24 -1.97
N LEU A 31 11.16 -8.40 -1.24
CA LEU A 31 10.63 -7.68 -0.08
C LEU A 31 9.49 -6.73 -0.48
N THR A 32 9.64 -6.05 -1.62
CA THR A 32 8.59 -5.15 -2.12
C THR A 32 7.34 -5.95 -2.51
N LEU A 33 7.51 -7.07 -3.24
CA LEU A 33 6.40 -7.94 -3.62
C LEU A 33 5.66 -8.52 -2.40
N ALA A 34 6.40 -8.96 -1.38
CA ALA A 34 5.81 -9.43 -0.13
C ALA A 34 5.00 -8.32 0.57
N SER A 35 5.48 -7.08 0.54
CA SER A 35 4.72 -5.93 1.05
C SER A 35 3.45 -5.64 0.24
N SER A 36 3.46 -5.90 -1.07
CA SER A 36 2.33 -5.64 -1.98
C SER A 36 1.13 -6.56 -1.76
N LEU A 37 1.33 -7.75 -1.16
CA LEU A 37 0.20 -8.60 -0.75
C LEU A 37 -0.71 -7.89 0.26
N ARG A 38 -0.11 -7.12 1.17
CA ARG A 38 -0.85 -6.34 2.17
C ARG A 38 -1.52 -5.11 1.55
N ASP A 39 -1.01 -4.59 0.43
CA ASP A 39 -1.67 -3.49 -0.29
C ASP A 39 -2.99 -3.95 -0.91
N ALA A 40 -3.02 -5.14 -1.51
CA ALA A 40 -4.23 -5.70 -2.09
C ALA A 40 -5.32 -5.91 -1.03
N GLU A 41 -4.93 -6.42 0.14
CA GLU A 41 -5.81 -6.54 1.30
C GLU A 41 -6.31 -5.16 1.79
N ALA A 42 -5.40 -4.17 1.89
CA ALA A 42 -5.75 -2.81 2.29
C ALA A 42 -6.77 -2.18 1.34
N ILE A 43 -6.56 -2.30 0.03
CA ILE A 43 -7.45 -1.81 -1.03
C ILE A 43 -8.81 -2.51 -0.93
N ASN A 44 -8.84 -3.82 -0.69
CA ASN A 44 -10.08 -4.58 -0.55
C ASN A 44 -10.89 -4.15 0.68
N ILE A 45 -10.24 -4.09 1.86
CA ILE A 45 -10.91 -3.67 3.10
C ILE A 45 -11.38 -2.21 3.00
N ALA A 46 -10.52 -1.29 2.55
CA ALA A 46 -10.89 0.11 2.32
C ALA A 46 -12.03 0.22 1.30
N GLY A 47 -11.98 -0.58 0.23
CA GLY A 47 -13.02 -0.67 -0.77
C GLY A 47 -14.37 -1.11 -0.19
N SER A 48 -14.35 -2.08 0.74
CA SER A 48 -15.55 -2.58 1.42
C SER A 48 -16.26 -1.50 2.24
N LEU A 49 -15.54 -0.50 2.77
CA LEU A 49 -16.12 0.58 3.55
C LEU A 49 -17.16 1.37 2.75
N ARG A 50 -16.98 1.50 1.43
CA ARG A 50 -17.95 2.17 0.54
C ARG A 50 -19.29 1.44 0.54
N MET A 51 -19.25 0.13 0.34
CA MET A 51 -20.44 -0.74 0.37
C MET A 51 -21.10 -0.72 1.74
N GLN A 52 -20.30 -0.80 2.82
CA GLN A 52 -20.83 -0.74 4.18
C GLN A 52 -21.47 0.61 4.49
N SER A 53 -20.92 1.73 3.98
CA SER A 53 -21.47 3.06 4.18
C SER A 53 -22.88 3.19 3.59
N TYR A 54 -23.10 2.70 2.36
CA TYR A 54 -24.45 2.68 1.78
C TYR A 54 -25.38 1.70 2.49
N ARG A 55 -24.89 0.52 2.88
CA ARG A 55 -25.66 -0.47 3.66
C ARG A 55 -26.21 0.14 4.95
N LEU A 56 -25.41 0.93 5.66
CA LEU A 56 -25.84 1.61 6.88
C LEU A 56 -26.98 2.62 6.62
N GLY A 57 -26.96 3.31 5.48
CA GLY A 57 -28.07 4.18 5.07
C GLY A 57 -29.35 3.39 4.78
N TYR A 58 -29.21 2.23 4.12
CA TYR A 58 -30.33 1.32 3.88
C TYR A 58 -30.90 0.72 5.17
N ASP A 59 -30.03 0.27 6.08
CA ASP A 59 -30.43 -0.25 7.40
C ASP A 59 -31.19 0.80 8.19
N LEU A 60 -30.70 2.05 8.17
CA LEU A 60 -31.37 3.16 8.84
C LEU A 60 -32.74 3.46 8.22
N GLN A 61 -32.84 3.49 6.88
CA GLN A 61 -34.09 3.76 6.17
C GLN A 61 -35.14 2.66 6.40
N SER A 62 -34.70 1.40 6.46
CA SER A 62 -35.58 0.24 6.61
C SER A 62 -35.94 -0.10 8.06
N GLY A 63 -35.34 0.59 9.04
CA GLY A 63 -35.49 0.23 10.46
C GLY A 63 -34.89 -1.14 10.79
N SER A 64 -33.84 -1.54 10.08
CA SER A 64 -33.21 -2.86 10.18
C SER A 64 -32.70 -3.13 11.60
N PRO A 65 -33.01 -4.28 12.20
CA PRO A 65 -32.45 -4.66 13.51
C PRO A 65 -30.93 -4.88 13.46
N GLN A 66 -30.35 -5.00 12.26
CA GLN A 66 -28.92 -5.22 12.04
C GLN A 66 -28.09 -3.93 12.05
N LEU A 67 -28.72 -2.74 12.10
CA LEU A 67 -28.03 -1.45 12.00
C LEU A 67 -26.84 -1.35 12.96
N ASN A 68 -27.03 -1.69 14.23
CA ASN A 68 -25.97 -1.61 15.23
C ASN A 68 -24.84 -2.62 14.99
N ALA A 69 -25.17 -3.83 14.55
CA ALA A 69 -24.17 -4.83 14.20
C ALA A 69 -23.34 -4.36 12.99
N HIS A 70 -23.99 -3.82 11.96
CA HIS A 70 -23.30 -3.28 10.78
C HIS A 70 -22.47 -2.03 11.10
N ARG A 71 -22.88 -1.17 12.04
CA ARG A 71 -22.07 -0.05 12.55
C ARG A 71 -20.78 -0.55 13.21
N GLN A 72 -20.89 -1.61 14.00
CA GLN A 72 -19.73 -2.23 14.64
C GLN A 72 -18.79 -2.90 13.62
N LEU A 73 -19.34 -3.60 12.62
CA LEU A 73 -18.54 -4.15 11.52
C LEU A 73 -17.79 -3.07 10.74
N PHE A 74 -18.44 -1.93 10.49
CA PHE A 74 -17.79 -0.79 9.84
C PHE A 74 -16.60 -0.29 10.68
N GLN A 75 -16.82 -0.08 11.99
CA GLN A 75 -15.76 0.34 12.92
C GLN A 75 -14.59 -0.65 12.92
N GLN A 76 -14.86 -1.95 12.94
CA GLN A 76 -13.86 -3.01 12.92
C GLN A 76 -13.07 -3.02 11.60
N ALA A 77 -13.75 -2.88 10.45
CA ALA A 77 -13.09 -2.81 9.16
C ALA A 77 -12.19 -1.56 9.06
N LEU A 78 -12.67 -0.40 9.52
CA LEU A 78 -11.93 0.85 9.53
C LEU A 78 -10.67 0.78 10.41
N HIS A 79 -10.73 0.06 11.53
CA HIS A 79 -9.60 -0.14 12.46
C HIS A 79 -8.89 -1.48 12.27
N SER A 80 -9.07 -2.12 11.12
CA SER A 80 -8.40 -3.38 10.82
C SER A 80 -6.87 -3.22 10.88
N PRO A 81 -6.13 -4.29 11.25
CA PRO A 81 -4.67 -4.24 11.30
C PRO A 81 -4.03 -3.80 9.98
N VAL A 82 -4.63 -4.13 8.84
CA VAL A 82 -4.07 -3.74 7.53
C VAL A 82 -4.10 -2.23 7.32
N LEU A 83 -5.13 -1.53 7.82
CA LEU A 83 -5.26 -0.08 7.68
C LEU A 83 -4.51 0.68 8.78
N THR A 84 -4.54 0.20 10.02
CA THR A 84 -3.82 0.85 11.13
C THR A 84 -2.30 0.79 10.96
N ASN A 85 -1.78 -0.28 10.36
CA ASN A 85 -0.36 -0.43 10.02
C ASN A 85 0.12 0.51 8.89
N LEU A 86 -0.75 1.31 8.28
CA LEU A 86 -0.37 2.33 7.31
C LEU A 86 0.29 3.55 7.99
N ASN A 87 0.14 3.72 9.31
CA ASN A 87 0.72 4.82 10.08
C ASN A 87 2.20 4.57 10.42
N VAL A 88 3.03 4.46 9.37
CA VAL A 88 4.47 4.19 9.47
C VAL A 88 5.25 5.15 8.57
N TRP A 89 6.54 5.35 8.88
CA TRP A 89 7.35 6.42 8.26
C TRP A 89 7.54 6.28 6.74
N TYR A 90 7.55 5.05 6.22
CA TYR A 90 7.75 4.77 4.80
C TYR A 90 6.46 4.82 3.96
N VAL A 91 5.29 4.98 4.60
CA VAL A 91 4.02 5.16 3.89
C VAL A 91 3.81 6.65 3.56
N PRO A 92 3.39 6.99 2.32
CA PRO A 92 3.19 8.38 1.92
C PRO A 92 2.21 9.14 2.80
N GLU A 93 2.48 10.42 3.04
CA GLU A 93 1.62 11.28 3.88
C GLU A 93 0.19 11.34 3.35
N ALA A 94 0.02 11.40 2.02
CA ALA A 94 -1.30 11.40 1.39
C ALA A 94 -2.18 10.20 1.79
N VAL A 95 -1.59 9.02 2.06
CA VAL A 95 -2.35 7.85 2.53
C VAL A 95 -2.75 8.03 4.00
N LYS A 96 -1.81 8.43 4.85
CA LYS A 96 -2.02 8.60 6.30
C LYS A 96 -3.01 9.71 6.61
N THR A 97 -2.87 10.87 5.98
CA THR A 97 -3.78 12.00 6.14
C THR A 97 -5.21 11.63 5.72
N ARG A 98 -5.38 10.94 4.59
CA ARG A 98 -6.70 10.46 4.15
C ARG A 98 -7.30 9.46 5.11
N TYR A 99 -6.51 8.52 5.62
CA TYR A 99 -6.97 7.56 6.64
C TYR A 99 -7.40 8.27 7.93
N ALA A 100 -6.65 9.28 8.38
CA ALA A 100 -7.04 10.10 9.54
C ALA A 100 -8.37 10.84 9.30
N HIS A 101 -8.58 11.42 8.11
CA HIS A 101 -9.85 12.06 7.76
C HIS A 101 -11.02 11.08 7.74
N LEU A 102 -10.83 9.85 7.24
CA LEU A 102 -11.88 8.82 7.28
C LEU A 102 -12.30 8.47 8.71
N ASN A 103 -11.34 8.37 9.63
CA ASN A 103 -11.61 8.15 11.04
C ASN A 103 -12.37 9.30 11.67
N ALA A 104 -11.93 10.55 11.43
CA ALA A 104 -12.61 11.73 11.95
C ALA A 104 -14.06 11.83 11.43
N ASN A 105 -14.26 11.63 10.13
CA ASN A 105 -15.58 11.75 9.52
C ASN A 105 -16.51 10.60 9.89
N TRP A 106 -15.97 9.42 10.15
CA TRP A 106 -16.75 8.30 10.69
C TRP A 106 -17.38 8.64 12.05
N LEU A 107 -16.73 9.44 12.90
CA LEU A 107 -17.32 9.84 14.18
C LEU A 107 -18.65 10.59 14.00
N GLU A 108 -18.69 11.53 13.06
CA GLU A 108 -19.93 12.26 12.74
C GLU A 108 -20.97 11.34 12.09
N MET A 109 -20.58 10.53 11.09
CA MET A 109 -21.46 9.56 10.45
C MET A 109 -22.11 8.63 11.48
N ASN A 110 -21.31 8.09 12.39
CA ASN A 110 -21.75 7.16 13.43
C ASN A 110 -22.65 7.85 14.48
N ASN A 111 -22.38 9.13 14.80
CA ASN A 111 -23.24 9.93 15.66
C ASN A 111 -24.62 10.15 15.02
N ARG A 112 -24.65 10.49 13.73
CA ARG A 112 -25.90 10.72 12.98
C ARG A 112 -26.74 9.45 12.83
N LEU A 113 -26.09 8.32 12.58
CA LEU A 113 -26.72 7.00 12.62
C LEU A 113 -27.35 6.72 14.00
N SER A 114 -26.66 7.03 15.11
CA SER A 114 -27.22 6.82 16.46
C SER A 114 -28.43 7.69 16.79
N LYS A 115 -28.55 8.86 16.14
CA LYS A 115 -29.68 9.78 16.28
C LYS A 115 -30.83 9.48 15.33
N GLY A 116 -30.65 8.52 14.42
CA GLY A 116 -31.62 8.21 13.37
C GLY A 116 -31.79 9.32 12.33
N ASP A 117 -30.78 10.18 12.15
CA ASP A 117 -30.85 11.37 11.28
C ASP A 117 -30.68 10.99 9.80
N LEU A 118 -31.72 10.35 9.25
CA LEU A 118 -31.75 9.86 7.87
C LEU A 118 -31.59 10.99 6.83
N PRO A 119 -32.25 12.16 6.94
CA PRO A 119 -32.07 13.24 5.97
C PRO A 119 -30.63 13.73 5.89
N TRP A 120 -29.97 13.91 7.05
CA TRP A 120 -28.56 14.27 7.06
C TRP A 120 -27.69 13.18 6.44
N TYR A 121 -27.94 11.91 6.78
CA TYR A 121 -27.16 10.80 6.26
C TYR A 121 -27.25 10.71 4.72
N GLN A 122 -28.45 10.80 4.16
CA GLN A 122 -28.69 10.80 2.72
C GLN A 122 -28.03 11.99 2.01
N ALA A 123 -28.01 13.16 2.63
CA ALA A 123 -27.37 14.35 2.07
C ALA A 123 -25.83 14.26 2.07
N ASN A 124 -25.23 13.52 3.01
CA ASN A 124 -23.77 13.51 3.22
C ASN A 124 -23.08 12.22 2.75
N ILE A 125 -23.81 11.12 2.53
CA ILE A 125 -23.24 9.81 2.21
C ILE A 125 -22.35 9.83 0.96
N ASN A 126 -22.75 10.55 -0.10
CA ASN A 126 -21.98 10.65 -1.34
C ASN A 126 -20.61 11.30 -1.10
N ASN A 127 -20.58 12.36 -0.28
CA ASN A 127 -19.32 13.02 0.06
C ASN A 127 -18.42 12.10 0.88
N TYR A 128 -18.98 11.43 1.89
CA TYR A 128 -18.23 10.50 2.72
C TYR A 128 -17.63 9.33 1.91
N VAL A 129 -18.43 8.73 1.02
CA VAL A 129 -17.96 7.67 0.11
C VAL A 129 -16.88 8.16 -0.84
N ASN A 130 -17.00 9.38 -1.38
CA ASN A 130 -15.96 9.96 -2.23
C ASN A 130 -14.61 10.12 -1.50
N GLN A 131 -14.63 10.41 -0.20
CA GLN A 131 -13.41 10.44 0.59
C GLN A 131 -12.78 9.05 0.75
N ILE A 132 -13.61 8.00 0.87
CA ILE A 132 -13.15 6.62 0.86
C ILE A 132 -12.56 6.28 -0.52
N ASP A 133 -13.21 6.67 -1.62
CA ASP A 133 -12.68 6.48 -2.98
C ASP A 133 -11.31 7.12 -3.15
N LEU A 134 -11.14 8.36 -2.68
CA LEU A 134 -9.84 9.04 -2.75
C LEU A 134 -8.77 8.37 -1.87
N PHE A 135 -9.16 7.78 -0.74
CA PHE A 135 -8.26 6.98 0.09
C PHE A 135 -7.85 5.68 -0.62
N VAL A 136 -8.80 4.95 -1.20
CA VAL A 136 -8.55 3.74 -2.00
C VAL A 136 -7.63 4.06 -3.17
N LEU A 137 -7.87 5.16 -3.87
CA LEU A 137 -7.03 5.62 -4.97
C LEU A 137 -5.60 5.93 -4.51
N ALA A 138 -5.44 6.56 -3.34
CA ALA A 138 -4.12 6.81 -2.77
C ALA A 138 -3.37 5.51 -2.45
N LEU A 139 -4.07 4.47 -1.97
CA LEU A 139 -3.49 3.14 -1.76
C LEU A 139 -3.07 2.48 -3.07
N GLN A 140 -3.90 2.58 -4.12
CA GLN A 140 -3.59 2.06 -5.45
C GLN A 140 -2.33 2.71 -6.01
N HIS A 141 -2.25 4.04 -6.01
CA HIS A 141 -1.05 4.75 -6.46
C HIS A 141 0.20 4.41 -5.64
N TYR A 142 0.05 4.18 -4.34
CA TYR A 142 1.16 3.73 -3.50
C TYR A 142 1.67 2.34 -3.92
N ALA A 143 0.76 1.39 -4.15
CA ALA A 143 1.10 0.06 -4.65
C ALA A 143 1.78 0.09 -6.03
N GLU A 144 1.23 0.89 -6.96
CA GLU A 144 1.79 1.10 -8.30
C GLU A 144 3.22 1.67 -8.24
N ARG A 145 3.46 2.68 -7.40
CA ARG A 145 4.79 3.28 -7.23
C ARG A 145 5.82 2.28 -6.71
N LYS A 146 5.43 1.42 -5.76
CA LYS A 146 6.31 0.34 -5.27
C LYS A 146 6.69 -0.62 -6.40
N MET A 147 5.73 -1.01 -7.23
CA MET A 147 5.99 -1.87 -8.40
C MET A 147 6.93 -1.21 -9.41
N LEU A 148 6.72 0.07 -9.74
CA LEU A 148 7.61 0.80 -10.64
C LEU A 148 9.04 0.91 -10.09
N LEU A 149 9.19 1.10 -8.78
CA LEU A 149 10.50 1.13 -8.12
C LEU A 149 11.22 -0.21 -8.25
N VAL A 150 10.51 -1.35 -8.11
CA VAL A 150 11.09 -2.68 -8.34
C VAL A 150 11.59 -2.84 -9.77
N VAL A 151 10.81 -2.41 -10.77
CA VAL A 151 11.21 -2.43 -12.17
C VAL A 151 12.48 -1.60 -12.39
N ALA A 152 12.50 -0.37 -11.86
CA ALA A 152 13.64 0.53 -11.99
C ALA A 152 14.92 -0.05 -11.35
N ILE A 153 14.83 -0.59 -10.14
CA ILE A 153 15.97 -1.22 -9.44
C ILE A 153 16.45 -2.46 -10.18
N SER A 154 15.52 -3.28 -10.69
CA SER A 154 15.87 -4.50 -11.43
C SER A 154 16.61 -4.17 -12.73
N LEU A 155 16.16 -3.16 -13.47
CA LEU A 155 16.82 -2.68 -14.68
C LEU A 155 18.20 -2.08 -14.36
N ALA A 156 18.29 -1.22 -13.33
CA ALA A 156 19.56 -0.64 -12.91
C ALA A 156 20.57 -1.72 -12.47
N GLY A 157 20.11 -2.73 -11.73
CA GLY A 157 20.90 -3.90 -11.34
C GLY A 157 21.40 -4.68 -12.55
N GLY A 158 20.53 -4.95 -13.53
CA GLY A 158 20.89 -5.62 -14.78
C GLY A 158 21.93 -4.85 -15.61
N ILE A 159 21.74 -3.54 -15.77
CA ILE A 159 22.71 -2.65 -16.46
C ILE A 159 24.04 -2.64 -15.72
N GLY A 160 24.02 -2.60 -14.38
CA GLY A 160 25.22 -2.65 -13.55
C GLY A 160 26.01 -3.95 -13.74
N ILE A 161 25.32 -5.09 -13.72
CA ILE A 161 25.92 -6.41 -13.98
C ILE A 161 26.51 -6.47 -15.39
N PHE A 162 25.74 -6.06 -16.42
CA PHE A 162 26.21 -6.04 -17.80
C PHE A 162 27.48 -5.19 -17.96
N THR A 163 27.49 -4.01 -17.35
CA THR A 163 28.64 -3.09 -17.37
C THR A 163 29.87 -3.73 -16.72
N LEU A 164 29.70 -4.38 -15.56
CA LEU A 164 30.78 -5.10 -14.88
C LEU A 164 31.35 -6.24 -15.75
N VAL A 165 30.48 -7.03 -16.38
CA VAL A 165 30.90 -8.11 -17.28
C VAL A 165 31.67 -7.55 -18.47
N PHE A 166 31.13 -6.53 -19.15
CA PHE A 166 31.75 -5.93 -20.33
C PHE A 166 33.17 -5.40 -20.04
N PHE A 167 33.35 -4.63 -18.96
CA PHE A 167 34.67 -4.10 -18.60
C PHE A 167 35.63 -5.17 -18.08
N THR A 168 35.12 -6.26 -17.51
CA THR A 168 35.94 -7.37 -17.05
C THR A 168 36.46 -8.20 -18.23
N LEU A 169 35.63 -8.42 -19.26
CA LEU A 169 36.01 -9.15 -20.47
C LEU A 169 36.88 -8.34 -21.44
N ARG A 170 36.78 -7.00 -21.40
CA ARG A 170 37.60 -6.10 -22.23
C ARG A 170 39.03 -5.89 -21.69
N ARG A 171 39.31 -6.28 -20.44
CA ARG A 171 40.64 -6.19 -19.82
C ARG A 171 41.45 -7.45 -20.02
#